data_AF-A0A1M5R3B4-F1
#
_entry.id   AF-A0A1M5R3B4-F1
#
_cell.length_a   1.000
_cell.length_b   1.000
_cell.length_c   1.000
_cell.angle_alpha   90.00
_cell.angle_beta   90.00
_cell.angle_gamma   90.00
#
_symmetry.space_group_name_H-M   'P 1'
#
loop_
_entity.id
_entity.type
_entity.pdbx_description
1 polymer ?
#
loop_
_entity_poly.entity_id
_entity_poly.type
_entity_poly.pdbx_seq_one_letter_code
_entity_poly.pdbx_strand_id
1 'polypeptide(L)'
;MKKAFLILFACITLSGCSYKNEIKINNKNEANIAVEKTIDFTIEKTSLTRGFQTILPQVEILNSDNSPKILVNLGVVECSDIIIDKITSFNNEIIIYTSRVLSAENNDIVVPQLIIKFNNMNVSELNNKSFKIIGTNYKPINLTFNENEILSKIYAELKITPSSAPKVFLVKENNKLFWKIHLNKVFDKTLSNNLLTNLTIKVDSDTGQIIHLDKKIISKYCGDGKILDLSNKFLIYSEYSAVENDDKPHQYLNAYELKTNASNKIYSTHNIIKTAKINGDSNYVAVIEDAGNFSDLILINLKNNIIQKIQNTDCLNIDNIIWKNNELYFSCTNKESSSIYLYNVKNNEVSKIAEINKKISEFDIYNNNLIFTEFNDSTKNLDIYLKIKDKIKKVAEGYSIKFIDKQHITFLKHDEKYGKNILNVLDLTNGNIDSLNDFDVEKYFIIDKNQIIFLARKIIDTEFSLYRYNIDNKNYKKISDSISKNTFYNGNIKQIFIDVDPSFHDGINNKIYAINLK
;
A
#
# COMPACT_ATOMS: atom_id res chain seq x y z
N MET A 1 -1.98 32.63 42.07
CA MET A 1 -2.19 32.65 43.53
C MET A 1 -2.41 31.22 43.99
N LYS A 2 -1.45 30.66 44.74
CA LYS A 2 -1.59 30.08 46.10
C LYS A 2 -2.63 28.96 46.20
N LYS A 3 -2.16 27.70 46.34
CA LYS A 3 -2.10 26.89 47.61
C LYS A 3 -3.52 26.49 48.06
N ALA A 4 -3.87 25.28 48.47
CA ALA A 4 -3.20 24.02 48.77
C ALA A 4 -4.34 23.03 49.06
N PHE A 5 -4.15 21.72 48.89
CA PHE A 5 -4.71 20.75 49.82
C PHE A 5 -3.85 19.48 49.79
N LEU A 6 -3.03 19.36 50.82
CA LEU A 6 -2.31 18.16 51.25
C LEU A 6 -2.61 18.03 52.73
N ILE A 7 -2.84 16.79 53.18
CA ILE A 7 -3.01 16.24 54.54
C ILE A 7 -4.14 15.21 54.42
N LEU A 8 -4.08 13.97 54.89
CA LEU A 8 -3.11 13.16 55.63
C LEU A 8 -3.95 11.92 55.98
N PHE A 9 -3.47 10.71 55.75
CA PHE A 9 -3.76 9.61 56.68
C PHE A 9 -2.72 8.51 56.52
N ALA A 10 -1.68 8.63 57.32
CA ALA A 10 -0.87 7.51 57.76
C ALA A 10 -1.36 7.08 59.15
N CYS A 11 -1.16 5.80 59.45
CA CYS A 11 -1.20 5.17 60.76
C CYS A 11 -2.59 4.79 61.33
N ILE A 12 -2.95 3.51 61.12
CA ILE A 12 -3.48 2.70 62.21
C ILE A 12 -2.39 1.67 62.52
N THR A 13 -1.64 1.93 63.57
CA THR A 13 -0.81 0.93 64.25
C THR A 13 -1.53 0.44 65.49
N LEU A 14 -1.22 -0.81 65.84
CA LEU A 14 -1.19 -1.43 67.18
C LEU A 14 -2.34 -2.35 67.58
N SER A 15 -1.97 -3.64 67.52
CA SER A 15 -1.82 -4.55 68.68
C SER A 15 -2.95 -5.56 68.99
N GLY A 16 -2.53 -6.83 69.07
CA GLY A 16 -3.30 -7.94 69.59
C GLY A 16 -2.46 -9.22 69.61
N CYS A 17 -2.05 -9.64 70.81
CA CYS A 17 -1.08 -10.70 71.11
C CYS A 17 -1.48 -12.13 70.70
N SER A 18 -0.43 -12.91 70.44
CA SER A 18 -0.25 -14.35 70.68
C SER A 18 -1.42 -15.32 70.49
N TYR A 19 -1.28 -16.22 69.51
CA TYR A 19 -1.51 -17.64 69.75
C TYR A 19 -0.28 -18.43 69.34
N LYS A 20 0.49 -18.82 70.37
CA LYS A 20 1.57 -19.78 70.29
C LYS A 20 0.92 -21.16 70.33
N ASN A 21 0.51 -21.68 69.18
CA ASN A 21 0.19 -23.10 69.09
C ASN A 21 1.51 -23.86 68.95
N GLU A 22 1.93 -24.49 70.05
CA GLU A 22 2.86 -25.61 70.03
C GLU A 22 2.26 -26.70 69.13
N ILE A 23 2.64 -26.69 67.85
CA ILE A 23 2.52 -27.89 67.04
C ILE A 23 3.63 -28.81 67.51
N LYS A 24 3.23 -29.84 68.25
CA LYS A 24 4.04 -30.99 68.63
C LYS A 24 4.90 -31.42 67.44
N ILE A 25 6.22 -31.40 67.66
CA ILE A 25 7.19 -32.12 66.83
C ILE A 25 6.81 -33.59 66.91
N ASN A 26 6.06 -34.06 65.92
CA ASN A 26 5.97 -35.47 65.64
C ASN A 26 7.17 -35.77 64.75
N ASN A 27 8.23 -36.32 65.35
CA ASN A 27 9.34 -36.92 64.64
C ASN A 27 8.80 -38.05 63.76
N LYS A 28 8.45 -37.71 62.52
CA LYS A 28 8.52 -38.62 61.39
C LYS A 28 9.40 -37.96 60.36
N ASN A 29 10.58 -38.53 60.23
CA ASN A 29 11.51 -38.32 59.13
C ASN A 29 10.74 -38.32 57.81
N GLU A 30 10.81 -37.20 57.11
CA GLU A 30 10.98 -37.14 55.66
C GLU A 30 11.23 -35.67 55.34
N ALA A 31 12.50 -35.32 55.16
CA ALA A 31 12.84 -34.13 54.41
C ALA A 31 12.27 -34.34 53.01
N ASN A 32 11.08 -33.81 52.74
CA ASN A 32 10.60 -33.61 51.38
C ASN A 32 11.55 -32.60 50.72
N ILE A 33 12.66 -33.11 50.19
CA ILE A 33 13.46 -32.42 49.19
C ILE A 33 12.44 -32.02 48.11
N ALA A 34 12.24 -30.73 47.90
CA ALA A 34 11.31 -30.27 46.88
C ALA A 34 11.88 -30.66 45.51
N VAL A 35 11.41 -31.78 44.95
CA VAL A 35 11.90 -32.33 43.67
C VAL A 35 11.09 -31.71 42.53
N GLU A 36 11.79 -31.11 41.57
CA GLU A 36 11.21 -30.69 40.29
C GLU A 36 10.56 -31.90 39.59
N LYS A 37 9.28 -31.80 39.23
CA LYS A 37 8.59 -32.87 38.49
C LYS A 37 8.70 -32.62 36.99
N THR A 38 9.22 -33.60 36.24
CA THR A 38 9.27 -33.52 34.78
C THR A 38 7.87 -33.55 34.20
N ILE A 39 7.61 -32.69 33.21
CA ILE A 39 6.34 -32.60 32.48
C ILE A 39 6.55 -33.16 31.07
N ASP A 40 5.64 -34.02 30.61
CA ASP A 40 5.64 -34.50 29.23
C ASP A 40 5.09 -33.43 28.27
N PHE A 41 5.81 -33.22 27.17
CA PHE A 41 5.48 -32.21 26.17
C PHE A 41 5.78 -32.69 24.75
N THR A 42 5.18 -32.00 23.78
CA THR A 42 5.45 -32.15 22.35
C THR A 42 5.75 -30.79 21.75
N ILE A 43 6.79 -30.69 20.93
CA ILE A 43 7.09 -29.48 20.16
C ILE A 43 6.33 -29.58 18.84
N GLU A 44 5.36 -28.69 18.62
CA GLU A 44 4.60 -28.66 17.37
C GLU A 44 5.32 -27.88 16.27
N LYS A 45 6.05 -26.83 16.65
CA LYS A 45 6.73 -25.96 15.71
C LYS A 45 7.90 -25.23 16.38
N THR A 46 9.03 -25.17 15.67
CA THR A 46 10.15 -24.25 15.97
C THR A 46 10.28 -23.26 14.83
N SER A 47 10.46 -21.98 15.14
CA SER A 47 10.64 -20.90 14.17
C SER A 47 11.76 -19.97 14.62
N LEU A 48 12.71 -19.68 13.73
CA LEU A 48 13.78 -18.72 13.97
C LEU A 48 13.42 -17.41 13.26
N THR A 49 12.98 -16.42 14.02
CA THR A 49 12.46 -15.17 13.45
C THR A 49 13.52 -14.07 13.44
N ARG A 50 13.51 -13.23 12.39
CA ARG A 50 14.38 -12.04 12.26
C ARG A 50 13.58 -10.73 12.33
N GLY A 51 12.36 -10.79 12.86
CA GLY A 51 11.47 -9.61 12.94
C GLY A 51 11.58 -8.83 14.24
N PHE A 52 12.33 -9.33 15.23
CA PHE A 52 12.68 -8.64 16.49
C PHE A 52 11.56 -7.80 17.16
N GLN A 53 10.28 -8.16 16.98
CA GLN A 53 9.13 -7.47 17.57
C GLN A 53 9.09 -7.67 19.09
N THR A 54 9.56 -8.84 19.53
CA THR A 54 9.79 -9.17 20.93
C THR A 54 11.22 -9.65 21.07
N ILE A 55 11.98 -9.00 21.95
CA ILE A 55 13.41 -9.28 22.17
C ILE A 55 13.68 -9.93 23.54
N LEU A 56 12.69 -9.93 24.42
CA LEU A 56 12.77 -10.52 25.76
C LEU A 56 12.19 -11.94 25.77
N PRO A 57 12.75 -12.84 26.59
CA PRO A 57 12.15 -14.15 26.83
C PRO A 57 10.76 -14.01 27.45
N GLN A 58 9.77 -14.67 26.86
CA GLN A 58 8.38 -14.64 27.35
C GLN A 58 7.62 -15.90 26.96
N VAL A 59 6.56 -16.21 27.70
CA VAL A 59 5.64 -17.31 27.40
C VAL A 59 4.22 -16.77 27.30
N GLU A 60 3.53 -17.15 26.23
CA GLU A 60 2.12 -16.84 26.00
C GLU A 60 1.31 -18.13 25.91
N ILE A 61 0.13 -18.16 26.55
CA ILE A 61 -0.78 -19.31 26.47
C ILE A 61 -1.66 -19.15 25.23
N LEU A 62 -1.68 -20.17 24.36
CA LEU A 62 -2.46 -20.15 23.11
C LEU A 62 -3.87 -20.69 23.38
N ASN A 63 -4.83 -19.79 23.50
CA ASN A 63 -6.22 -20.12 23.88
C ASN A 63 -7.08 -20.71 22.73
N SER A 64 -6.51 -20.99 21.56
CA SER A 64 -7.23 -21.63 20.46
C SER A 64 -7.44 -23.13 20.73
N ASP A 65 -8.67 -23.60 20.53
CA ASP A 65 -9.08 -25.01 20.53
C ASP A 65 -9.05 -25.75 21.87
N ASN A 66 -9.09 -25.03 23.00
CA ASN A 66 -9.08 -25.61 24.35
C ASN A 66 -7.89 -26.56 24.61
N SER A 67 -6.82 -26.37 23.84
CA SER A 67 -5.63 -27.20 23.84
C SER A 67 -4.55 -26.59 24.73
N PRO A 68 -3.85 -27.37 25.58
CA PRO A 68 -2.87 -26.87 26.54
C PRO A 68 -1.55 -26.51 25.83
N LYS A 69 -1.57 -25.42 25.05
CA LYS A 69 -0.47 -24.97 24.22
C LYS A 69 0.10 -23.65 24.71
N ILE A 70 1.41 -23.51 24.58
CA ILE A 70 2.12 -22.26 24.85
C ILE A 70 3.02 -21.89 23.65
N LEU A 71 3.16 -20.59 23.43
CA LEU A 71 4.19 -19.99 22.59
C LEU A 71 5.31 -19.50 23.49
N VAL A 72 6.49 -20.08 23.31
CA VAL A 72 7.70 -19.70 24.06
C VAL A 72 8.60 -18.89 23.15
N ASN A 73 8.91 -17.66 23.55
CA ASN A 73 9.90 -16.81 22.93
C ASN A 73 11.15 -16.80 23.82
N LEU A 74 12.32 -17.10 23.24
CA LEU A 74 13.57 -17.22 23.99
C LEU A 74 14.38 -15.92 24.07
N GLY A 75 13.84 -14.82 23.58
CA GLY A 75 14.57 -13.57 23.37
C GLY A 75 15.58 -13.69 22.22
N VAL A 76 16.49 -12.71 22.14
CA VAL A 76 17.48 -12.66 21.05
C VAL A 76 18.63 -13.62 21.31
N VAL A 77 18.94 -14.50 20.37
CA VAL A 77 19.98 -15.52 20.50
C VAL A 77 20.78 -15.62 19.19
N GLU A 78 22.10 -15.76 19.31
CA GLU A 78 22.96 -16.18 18.19
C GLU A 78 22.99 -17.71 18.15
N CYS A 79 22.31 -18.32 17.17
CA CYS A 79 22.17 -19.77 17.05
C CYS A 79 21.88 -20.21 15.61
N SER A 80 22.12 -21.50 15.33
CA SER A 80 21.61 -22.17 14.12
C SER A 80 20.31 -22.94 14.39
N ASP A 81 20.08 -23.36 15.64
CA ASP A 81 18.86 -24.04 16.08
C ASP A 81 18.72 -23.97 17.63
N ILE A 82 17.59 -24.44 18.16
CA ILE A 82 17.28 -24.51 19.59
C ILE A 82 16.71 -25.88 19.94
N ILE A 83 17.13 -26.40 21.10
CA ILE A 83 16.64 -27.65 21.68
C ILE A 83 15.97 -27.36 23.02
N ILE A 84 14.84 -28.02 23.31
CA ILE A 84 14.27 -28.08 24.65
C ILE A 84 14.89 -29.28 25.36
N ASP A 85 15.68 -29.01 26.39
CA ASP A 85 16.38 -30.06 27.14
C ASP A 85 15.40 -30.83 28.04
N LYS A 86 14.54 -30.08 28.75
CA LYS A 86 13.47 -30.61 29.62
C LYS A 86 12.50 -29.50 30.01
N ILE A 87 11.30 -29.88 30.44
CA ILE A 87 10.35 -28.98 31.10
C ILE A 87 9.97 -29.57 32.46
N THR A 88 10.03 -28.77 33.51
CA THR A 88 9.72 -29.21 34.87
C THR A 88 8.69 -28.30 35.54
N SER A 89 7.97 -28.84 36.51
CA SER A 89 7.11 -28.08 37.42
C SER A 89 7.74 -28.01 38.79
N PHE A 90 7.78 -26.81 39.35
CA PHE A 90 8.17 -26.57 40.72
C PHE A 90 7.20 -25.57 41.35
N ASN A 91 6.50 -26.00 42.41
CA ASN A 91 5.40 -25.23 43.02
C ASN A 91 4.35 -24.78 42.00
N ASN A 92 4.25 -23.47 41.78
CA ASN A 92 3.33 -22.85 40.83
C ASN A 92 4.00 -22.34 39.55
N GLU A 93 5.25 -22.76 39.32
CA GLU A 93 6.06 -22.35 38.17
C GLU A 93 6.33 -23.55 37.25
N ILE A 94 6.27 -23.32 35.94
CA ILE A 94 6.75 -24.21 34.89
C ILE A 94 8.10 -23.66 34.41
N ILE A 95 9.13 -24.48 34.48
CA ILE A 95 10.50 -24.13 34.10
C ILE A 95 10.86 -24.86 32.80
N ILE A 96 11.22 -24.10 31.78
CA ILE A 96 11.55 -24.58 30.43
C ILE A 96 13.05 -24.43 30.23
N TYR A 97 13.76 -25.55 30.16
CA TYR A 97 15.21 -25.58 29.95
C TYR A 97 15.53 -25.73 28.47
N THR A 98 16.39 -24.87 27.95
CA THR A 98 16.71 -24.80 26.52
C THR A 98 18.20 -24.66 26.26
N SER A 99 18.67 -25.30 25.19
CA SER A 99 20.03 -25.20 24.67
C SER A 99 20.02 -24.56 23.29
N ARG A 100 21.00 -23.68 23.00
CA ARG A 100 21.29 -23.25 21.63
C ARG A 100 22.20 -24.23 20.93
N VAL A 101 21.98 -24.39 19.64
CA VAL A 101 22.87 -25.10 18.72
C VAL A 101 23.68 -24.06 17.94
N LEU A 102 24.98 -24.33 17.78
CA LEU A 102 25.87 -23.56 16.93
C LEU A 102 26.40 -24.44 15.81
N SER A 103 26.50 -23.89 14.62
CA SER A 103 27.12 -24.51 13.45
C SER A 103 28.38 -23.73 13.02
N ALA A 104 29.24 -24.34 12.22
CA ALA A 104 30.46 -23.67 11.76
C ALA A 104 30.18 -22.56 10.74
N GLU A 105 29.06 -22.64 10.00
CA GLU A 105 28.80 -21.78 8.83
C GLU A 105 27.50 -20.94 8.95
N ASN A 106 26.54 -21.33 9.78
CA ASN A 106 25.16 -20.80 9.75
C ASN A 106 24.64 -20.36 11.13
N ASN A 107 25.44 -19.60 11.88
CA ASN A 107 24.93 -18.97 13.12
C ASN A 107 24.33 -17.61 12.78
N ASP A 108 23.04 -17.45 13.06
CA ASP A 108 22.33 -16.20 12.86
C ASP A 108 21.91 -15.60 14.19
N ILE A 109 21.73 -14.28 14.21
CA ILE A 109 21.08 -13.59 15.33
C ILE A 109 19.59 -13.56 15.04
N VAL A 110 18.81 -14.24 15.89
CA VAL A 110 17.39 -14.49 15.69
C VAL A 110 16.64 -14.42 17.02
N VAL A 111 15.32 -14.44 16.94
CA VAL A 111 14.43 -14.66 18.08
C VAL A 111 13.76 -16.03 17.88
N PRO A 112 14.24 -17.08 18.58
CA PRO A 112 13.63 -18.40 18.51
C PRO A 112 12.26 -18.43 19.18
N GLN A 113 11.31 -19.06 18.49
CA GLN A 113 9.94 -19.25 18.94
C GLN A 113 9.55 -20.73 18.85
N LEU A 114 8.99 -21.27 19.93
CA LEU A 114 8.55 -22.66 20.02
C LEU A 114 7.07 -22.73 20.39
N ILE A 115 6.30 -23.54 19.67
CA ILE A 115 4.94 -23.91 20.08
C ILE A 115 5.03 -25.26 20.79
N ILE A 116 4.72 -25.27 22.08
CA ILE A 116 4.80 -26.45 22.94
C ILE A 116 3.39 -26.84 23.36
N LYS A 117 3.04 -28.11 23.18
CA LYS A 117 1.82 -28.72 23.69
C LYS A 117 2.15 -29.58 24.89
N PHE A 118 1.43 -29.40 25.99
CA PHE A 118 1.54 -30.26 27.16
C PHE A 118 0.62 -31.48 27.00
N ASN A 119 1.14 -32.67 27.23
CA ASN A 119 0.38 -33.90 27.02
C ASN A 119 -0.53 -34.22 28.22
N ASN A 120 -0.13 -33.79 29.42
CA ASN A 120 -0.75 -34.19 30.69
C ASN A 120 -1.28 -33.00 31.52
N MET A 121 -1.67 -31.91 30.87
CA MET A 121 -2.26 -30.72 31.53
C MET A 121 -3.48 -30.22 30.75
N ASN A 122 -4.37 -29.48 31.43
CA ASN A 122 -5.44 -28.73 30.76
C ASN A 122 -5.16 -27.21 30.76
N VAL A 123 -5.94 -26.46 29.99
CA VAL A 123 -5.77 -24.99 29.85
C VAL A 123 -5.96 -24.27 31.18
N SER A 124 -6.91 -24.69 32.02
CA SER A 124 -7.16 -24.08 33.33
C SER A 124 -5.97 -24.25 34.29
N GLU A 125 -5.30 -25.40 34.25
CA GLU A 125 -4.08 -25.65 35.00
C GLU A 125 -2.94 -24.74 34.53
N LEU A 126 -2.76 -24.59 33.22
CA LEU A 126 -1.73 -23.71 32.64
C LEU A 126 -1.95 -22.24 33.00
N ASN A 127 -3.19 -21.75 32.94
CA ASN A 127 -3.54 -20.36 33.27
C ASN A 127 -3.20 -19.98 34.71
N ASN A 128 -3.13 -20.96 35.60
CA ASN A 128 -2.78 -20.74 37.00
C ASN A 128 -1.28 -20.84 37.28
N LYS A 129 -0.43 -21.07 36.28
CA LYS A 129 1.04 -21.22 36.44
C LYS A 129 1.80 -19.99 35.97
N SER A 130 2.91 -19.69 36.64
CA SER A 130 3.95 -18.81 36.11
C SER A 130 4.93 -19.60 35.25
N PHE A 131 5.63 -18.93 34.35
CA PHE A 131 6.60 -19.55 33.46
C PHE A 131 7.98 -18.93 33.61
N LYS A 132 9.00 -19.78 33.53
CA LYS A 132 10.40 -19.38 33.56
C LYS A 132 11.18 -20.13 32.48
N ILE A 133 12.00 -19.40 31.74
CA ILE A 133 12.86 -19.96 30.70
C ILE A 133 14.31 -19.92 31.21
N ILE A 134 15.01 -21.04 31.08
CA ILE A 134 16.42 -21.16 31.48
C ILE A 134 17.23 -21.65 30.27
N GLY A 135 18.09 -20.76 29.75
CA GLY A 135 19.12 -21.13 28.79
C GLY A 135 20.26 -21.87 29.49
N THR A 136 20.54 -23.12 29.10
CA THR A 136 21.53 -23.98 29.76
C THR A 136 22.96 -23.68 29.29
N ASN A 137 23.13 -23.35 28.00
CA ASN A 137 24.43 -23.06 27.38
C ASN A 137 24.50 -21.67 26.71
N TYR A 138 23.55 -20.79 27.00
CA TYR A 138 23.50 -19.43 26.47
C TYR A 138 22.78 -18.47 27.41
N LYS A 139 23.01 -17.18 27.17
CA LYS A 139 22.19 -16.09 27.72
C LYS A 139 21.61 -15.30 26.55
N PRO A 140 20.34 -14.91 26.60
CA PRO A 140 19.78 -14.01 25.60
C PRO A 140 20.60 -12.73 25.50
N ILE A 141 20.81 -12.28 24.28
CA ILE A 141 21.44 -11.01 23.97
C ILE A 141 20.48 -9.91 24.43
N ASN A 142 20.96 -9.04 25.31
CA ASN A 142 20.18 -7.89 25.77
C ASN A 142 20.27 -6.78 24.73
N LEU A 143 19.13 -6.41 24.12
CA LEU A 143 19.02 -5.25 23.25
C LEU A 143 18.24 -4.16 23.98
N THR A 144 18.69 -2.91 23.85
CA THR A 144 18.00 -1.77 24.48
C THR A 144 16.68 -1.45 23.80
N PHE A 145 16.59 -1.66 22.49
CA PHE A 145 15.42 -1.35 21.68
C PHE A 145 15.01 -2.56 20.85
N ASN A 146 13.71 -2.84 20.79
CA ASN A 146 13.14 -3.74 19.79
C ASN A 146 12.99 -3.02 18.42
N GLU A 147 12.59 -3.75 17.39
CA GLU A 147 12.44 -3.20 16.02
C GLU A 147 11.52 -1.97 15.96
N ASN A 148 10.37 -2.02 16.64
CA ASN A 148 9.38 -0.94 16.61
C ASN A 148 9.87 0.31 17.35
N GLU A 149 10.56 0.12 18.47
CA GLU A 149 11.11 1.21 19.28
C GLU A 149 12.23 1.93 18.53
N ILE A 150 13.16 1.19 17.92
CA ILE A 150 14.25 1.79 17.16
C ILE A 150 13.72 2.53 15.92
N LEU A 151 12.75 1.96 15.20
CA LEU A 151 12.12 2.63 14.07
C LEU A 151 11.41 3.92 14.51
N SER A 152 10.64 3.87 15.60
CA SER A 152 9.94 5.04 16.13
C SER A 152 10.90 6.16 16.53
N LYS A 153 12.01 5.82 17.18
CA LYS A 153 13.09 6.77 17.50
C LYS A 153 13.65 7.41 16.23
N ILE A 154 13.98 6.60 15.22
CA ILE A 154 14.53 7.09 13.95
C ILE A 154 13.56 8.00 13.21
N TYR A 155 12.27 7.64 13.16
CA TYR A 155 11.25 8.47 12.52
C TYR A 155 11.11 9.84 13.20
N ALA A 156 11.15 9.87 14.54
CA ALA A 156 11.10 11.11 15.30
C ALA A 156 12.37 11.96 15.15
N GLU A 157 13.55 11.35 15.28
CA GLU A 157 14.85 12.03 15.24
C GLU A 157 15.14 12.63 13.87
N LEU A 158 14.86 11.87 12.79
CA LEU A 158 15.06 12.34 11.42
C LEU A 158 13.87 13.14 10.86
N LYS A 159 12.76 13.24 11.60
CA LYS A 159 11.51 13.90 11.17
C LYS A 159 11.00 13.37 9.83
N ILE A 160 10.97 12.05 9.68
CA ILE A 160 10.53 11.38 8.46
C ILE A 160 9.19 10.67 8.65
N THR A 161 8.47 10.45 7.56
CA THR A 161 7.25 9.63 7.55
C THR A 161 7.40 8.49 6.55
N PRO A 162 7.27 7.22 6.99
CA PRO A 162 7.41 6.08 6.11
C PRO A 162 6.23 6.00 5.12
N SER A 163 6.52 5.57 3.90
CA SER A 163 5.53 5.34 2.84
C SER A 163 5.54 3.89 2.32
N SER A 164 6.48 3.08 2.83
CA SER A 164 6.65 1.67 2.50
C SER A 164 7.19 0.93 3.73
N ALA A 165 7.10 -0.40 3.71
CA ALA A 165 7.63 -1.21 4.79
C ALA A 165 9.16 -1.04 4.92
N PRO A 166 9.67 -0.77 6.14
CA PRO A 166 11.11 -0.69 6.38
C PRO A 166 11.74 -2.08 6.25
N LYS A 167 13.01 -2.12 5.88
CA LYS A 167 13.83 -3.33 6.00
C LYS A 167 14.79 -3.15 7.16
N VAL A 168 14.60 -3.93 8.21
CA VAL A 168 15.41 -3.86 9.43
C VAL A 168 16.19 -5.15 9.59
N PHE A 169 17.48 -5.01 9.87
CA PHE A 169 18.37 -6.13 10.12
C PHE A 169 19.21 -5.84 11.35
N LEU A 170 19.41 -6.85 12.19
CA LEU A 170 20.39 -6.79 13.27
C LEU A 170 21.66 -7.50 12.80
N VAL A 171 22.79 -6.79 12.79
CA VAL A 171 24.06 -7.34 12.31
C VAL A 171 25.15 -7.20 13.38
N LYS A 172 26.08 -8.15 13.36
CA LYS A 172 27.26 -8.16 14.24
C LYS A 172 28.49 -7.74 13.46
N GLU A 173 29.19 -6.71 13.94
CA GLU A 173 30.47 -6.26 13.40
C GLU A 173 31.43 -5.98 14.56
N ASN A 174 32.61 -6.60 14.55
CA ASN A 174 33.61 -6.46 15.62
C ASN A 174 33.05 -6.70 17.04
N ASN A 175 32.24 -7.76 17.20
CA ASN A 175 31.52 -8.11 18.44
C ASN A 175 30.53 -7.06 18.97
N LYS A 176 30.19 -6.04 18.18
CA LYS A 176 29.10 -5.10 18.48
C LYS A 176 27.93 -5.34 17.56
N LEU A 177 26.74 -5.02 18.06
CA LEU A 177 25.49 -5.18 17.33
C LEU A 177 25.00 -3.84 16.80
N PHE A 178 24.47 -3.87 15.58
CA PHE A 178 23.98 -2.70 14.90
C PHE A 178 22.66 -2.99 14.21
N TRP A 179 21.71 -2.08 14.35
CA TRP A 179 20.55 -2.03 13.48
C TRP A 179 20.94 -1.43 12.14
N LYS A 180 20.80 -2.21 11.08
CA LYS A 180 20.84 -1.73 9.69
C LYS A 180 19.42 -1.57 9.20
N ILE A 181 19.02 -0.33 8.94
CA ILE A 181 17.67 0.05 8.56
C ILE A 181 17.72 0.65 7.16
N HIS A 182 16.93 0.09 6.24
CA HIS A 182 16.72 0.67 4.93
C HIS A 182 15.28 1.14 4.81
N LEU A 183 15.11 2.43 4.56
CA LEU A 183 13.82 3.07 4.37
C LEU A 183 13.74 3.57 2.93
N ASN A 184 12.73 3.14 2.19
CA ASN A 184 12.53 3.56 0.81
C ASN A 184 11.41 4.59 0.72
N LYS A 185 11.62 5.62 -0.11
CA LYS A 185 10.63 6.66 -0.44
C LYS A 185 10.00 7.34 0.77
N VAL A 186 10.73 7.52 1.85
CA VAL A 186 10.18 8.23 3.02
C VAL A 186 9.96 9.70 2.69
N PHE A 187 8.91 10.29 3.24
CA PHE A 187 8.71 11.74 3.21
C PHE A 187 9.63 12.38 4.23
N ASP A 188 10.52 13.25 3.78
CA ASP A 188 11.44 13.96 4.66
C ASP A 188 10.91 15.36 4.96
N LYS A 189 10.40 15.57 6.18
CA LYS A 189 9.79 16.85 6.61
C LYS A 189 10.81 17.95 6.81
N THR A 190 12.11 17.65 6.76
CA THR A 190 13.17 18.65 6.82
C THR A 190 13.45 19.29 5.46
N LEU A 191 13.03 18.63 4.37
CA LEU A 191 13.16 19.13 3.02
C LEU A 191 11.92 19.95 2.62
N SER A 192 12.13 20.97 1.78
CA SER A 192 11.02 21.71 1.20
C SER A 192 10.07 20.75 0.46
N ASN A 193 8.78 20.97 0.62
CA ASN A 193 7.72 20.16 0.01
C ASN A 193 7.73 18.67 0.38
N ASN A 194 8.41 18.25 1.46
CA ASN A 194 8.43 16.86 1.94
C ASN A 194 8.94 15.85 0.90
N LEU A 195 10.05 16.16 0.22
CA LEU A 195 10.59 15.30 -0.86
C LEU A 195 10.82 13.84 -0.41
N LEU A 196 10.63 12.93 -1.36
CA LEU A 196 10.83 11.51 -1.17
C LEU A 196 12.32 11.18 -1.18
N THR A 197 12.71 10.39 -0.19
CA THR A 197 14.11 10.10 0.08
C THR A 197 14.28 8.61 0.39
N ASN A 198 15.38 8.03 -0.07
CA ASN A 198 15.84 6.73 0.41
C ASN A 198 16.91 6.92 1.48
N LEU A 199 16.80 6.17 2.57
CA LEU A 199 17.71 6.23 3.71
C LEU A 199 18.31 4.86 3.98
N THR A 200 19.62 4.82 4.19
CA THR A 200 20.31 3.68 4.80
C THR A 200 20.94 4.14 6.10
N ILE A 201 20.52 3.52 7.19
CA ILE A 201 20.81 3.99 8.55
C ILE A 201 21.48 2.84 9.30
N LYS A 202 22.59 3.14 9.97
CA LYS A 202 23.24 2.23 10.91
C LYS A 202 23.14 2.82 12.31
N VAL A 203 22.54 2.07 13.22
CA VAL A 203 22.28 2.51 14.60
C VAL A 203 22.94 1.53 15.57
N ASP A 204 23.61 2.05 16.59
CA ASP A 204 24.14 1.25 17.69
C ASP A 204 22.98 0.59 18.46
N SER A 205 23.01 -0.73 18.64
CA SER A 205 21.88 -1.43 19.29
C SER A 205 21.75 -1.15 20.78
N ASP A 206 22.83 -0.73 21.43
CA ASP A 206 22.90 -0.58 22.88
C ASP A 206 22.52 0.84 23.28
N THR A 207 22.96 1.83 22.51
CA THR A 207 22.72 3.25 22.79
C THR A 207 21.60 3.86 21.95
N GLY A 208 21.24 3.24 20.82
CA GLY A 208 20.30 3.80 19.85
C GLY A 208 20.85 5.00 19.06
N GLN A 209 22.15 5.27 19.12
CA GLN A 209 22.77 6.38 18.39
C GLN A 209 22.96 6.05 16.91
N ILE A 210 22.62 6.99 16.03
CA ILE A 210 22.88 6.89 14.59
C ILE A 210 24.39 7.04 14.36
N ILE A 211 25.04 5.95 13.92
CA ILE A 211 26.47 5.93 13.61
C ILE A 211 26.72 6.31 12.16
N HIS A 212 25.80 5.95 11.28
CA HIS A 212 25.90 6.25 9.85
C HIS A 212 24.52 6.52 9.27
N LEU A 213 24.44 7.51 8.41
CA LEU A 213 23.25 7.91 7.67
C LEU A 213 23.66 8.22 6.24
N ASP A 214 23.20 7.40 5.31
CA ASP A 214 23.21 7.71 3.88
C ASP A 214 21.82 8.14 3.43
N LYS A 215 21.74 9.26 2.72
CA LYS A 215 20.50 9.94 2.35
C LYS A 215 20.53 10.30 0.87
N LYS A 216 19.58 9.74 0.10
CA LYS A 216 19.42 10.00 -1.33
C LYS A 216 18.03 10.54 -1.64
N ILE A 217 17.95 11.82 -2.04
CA ILE A 217 16.70 12.41 -2.56
C ILE A 217 16.40 11.76 -3.91
N ILE A 218 15.20 11.23 -4.08
CA ILE A 218 14.79 10.49 -5.29
C ILE A 218 13.62 11.14 -6.03
N SER A 219 12.99 12.17 -5.45
CA SER A 219 11.92 12.90 -6.10
C SER A 219 12.19 14.39 -6.29
N LYS A 220 11.43 14.96 -7.22
CA LYS A 220 11.22 16.39 -7.40
C LYS A 220 9.74 16.70 -7.19
N TYR A 221 9.47 17.85 -6.60
CA TYR A 221 8.11 18.36 -6.45
C TYR A 221 7.61 18.99 -7.76
N CYS A 222 6.36 18.72 -8.15
CA CYS A 222 5.76 19.21 -9.39
C CYS A 222 4.59 20.19 -9.15
N GLY A 223 3.93 20.11 -7.99
CA GLY A 223 2.75 20.90 -7.66
C GLY A 223 1.87 20.18 -6.64
N ASP A 224 0.76 20.81 -6.25
CA ASP A 224 -0.26 20.22 -5.38
C ASP A 224 -1.51 19.89 -6.20
N GLY A 225 -2.17 18.77 -5.90
CA GLY A 225 -3.41 18.35 -6.53
C GLY A 225 -3.42 16.89 -6.99
N LYS A 226 -4.35 16.58 -7.90
CA LYS A 226 -4.61 15.25 -8.44
C LYS A 226 -4.17 15.18 -9.91
N ILE A 227 -3.36 14.19 -10.27
CA ILE A 227 -3.00 13.98 -11.67
C ILE A 227 -4.21 13.46 -12.44
N LEU A 228 -4.51 14.08 -13.59
CA LEU A 228 -5.63 13.71 -14.47
C LEU A 228 -5.15 13.03 -15.76
N ASP A 229 -4.01 13.46 -16.29
CA ASP A 229 -3.43 12.86 -17.49
C ASP A 229 -1.94 13.15 -17.65
N LEU A 230 -1.28 12.36 -18.51
CA LEU A 230 0.14 12.50 -18.81
C LEU A 230 0.39 12.32 -20.31
N SER A 231 1.12 13.25 -20.90
CA SER A 231 1.66 13.16 -22.27
C SER A 231 3.18 13.12 -22.28
N ASN A 232 3.77 13.13 -23.48
CA ASN A 232 5.21 13.21 -23.65
C ASN A 232 5.81 14.56 -23.23
N LYS A 233 5.01 15.64 -23.17
CA LYS A 233 5.50 17.00 -22.88
C LYS A 233 4.95 17.58 -21.58
N PHE A 234 3.74 17.21 -21.20
CA PHE A 234 3.06 17.78 -20.03
C PHE A 234 2.44 16.71 -19.13
N LEU A 235 2.49 16.98 -17.84
CA LEU A 235 1.64 16.39 -16.81
C LEU A 235 0.48 17.35 -16.55
N ILE A 236 -0.75 16.85 -16.62
CA ILE A 236 -1.97 17.63 -16.37
C ILE A 236 -2.53 17.24 -15.01
N TYR A 237 -2.78 18.22 -14.15
CA TYR A 237 -3.30 18.00 -12.81
C TYR A 237 -4.27 19.10 -12.39
N SER A 238 -5.22 18.74 -11.53
CA SER A 238 -6.18 19.66 -10.92
C SER A 238 -5.82 19.95 -9.48
N GLU A 239 -5.94 21.20 -9.07
CA GLU A 239 -5.66 21.68 -7.73
C GLU A 239 -6.90 22.35 -7.15
N TYR A 240 -7.26 22.03 -5.90
CA TYR A 240 -8.31 22.74 -5.17
C TYR A 240 -7.72 23.93 -4.43
N SER A 241 -8.34 25.10 -4.56
CA SER A 241 -7.98 26.29 -3.80
C SER A 241 -9.17 26.72 -2.95
N ALA A 242 -9.00 26.69 -1.63
CA ALA A 242 -9.87 27.42 -0.71
C ALA A 242 -9.40 28.88 -0.71
N VAL A 243 -10.05 29.74 -1.50
CA VAL A 243 -9.75 31.17 -1.46
C VAL A 243 -10.35 31.74 -0.18
N GLU A 244 -9.54 32.36 0.67
CA GLU A 244 -10.06 33.09 1.84
C GLU A 244 -11.01 34.21 1.35
N ASN A 245 -12.28 34.14 1.77
CA ASN A 245 -13.40 35.02 1.43
C ASN A 245 -14.24 34.70 0.17
N ASP A 246 -14.14 33.50 -0.41
CA ASP A 246 -15.12 33.00 -1.41
C ASP A 246 -15.74 31.69 -0.90
N ASP A 247 -17.07 31.66 -0.74
CA ASP A 247 -17.81 30.47 -0.29
C ASP A 247 -17.84 29.36 -1.36
N LYS A 248 -17.33 29.62 -2.57
CA LYS A 248 -17.30 28.65 -3.67
C LYS A 248 -15.90 28.09 -3.87
N PRO A 249 -15.72 26.75 -3.83
CA PRO A 249 -14.42 26.14 -4.08
C PRO A 249 -13.95 26.45 -5.51
N HIS A 250 -12.72 26.96 -5.64
CA HIS A 250 -12.06 27.14 -6.94
C HIS A 250 -11.24 25.91 -7.27
N GLN A 251 -11.39 25.41 -8.50
CA GLN A 251 -10.47 24.43 -9.07
C GLN A 251 -9.61 25.06 -10.15
N TYR A 252 -8.32 24.74 -10.12
CA TYR A 252 -7.36 25.12 -11.15
C TYR A 252 -6.91 23.89 -11.90
N LEU A 253 -6.80 24.02 -13.22
CA LEU A 253 -6.11 23.05 -14.05
C LEU A 253 -4.73 23.59 -14.37
N ASN A 254 -3.72 22.79 -14.10
CA ASN A 254 -2.32 23.12 -14.29
C ASN A 254 -1.68 22.18 -15.32
N ALA A 255 -0.74 22.72 -16.09
CA ALA A 255 0.13 21.97 -16.99
C ALA A 255 1.58 22.11 -16.53
N TYR A 256 2.17 20.99 -16.08
CA TYR A 256 3.57 20.91 -15.72
C TYR A 256 4.40 20.42 -16.91
N GLU A 257 5.29 21.26 -17.41
CA GLU A 257 6.14 20.96 -18.56
C GLU A 257 7.35 20.10 -18.15
N LEU A 258 7.44 18.90 -18.71
CA LEU A 258 8.40 17.89 -18.30
C LEU A 258 9.86 18.25 -18.60
N LYS A 259 10.09 19.15 -19.57
CA LYS A 259 11.43 19.59 -19.98
C LYS A 259 11.97 20.71 -19.09
N THR A 260 11.14 21.72 -18.83
CA THR A 260 11.52 22.91 -18.07
C THR A 260 11.31 22.75 -16.57
N ASN A 261 10.50 21.76 -16.16
CA ASN A 261 10.07 21.53 -14.78
C ASN A 261 9.25 22.71 -14.21
N ALA A 262 8.53 23.43 -15.07
CA ALA A 262 7.69 24.55 -14.68
C ALA A 262 6.20 24.18 -14.79
N SER A 263 5.39 24.64 -13.84
CA SER A 263 3.94 24.51 -13.89
C SER A 263 3.30 25.83 -14.26
N ASN A 264 2.30 25.78 -15.13
CA ASN A 264 1.48 26.93 -15.49
C ASN A 264 0.00 26.60 -15.29
N LYS A 265 -0.73 27.53 -14.69
CA LYS A 265 -2.19 27.47 -14.65
C LYS A 265 -2.74 27.70 -16.06
N ILE A 266 -3.48 26.72 -16.58
CA ILE A 266 -4.05 26.75 -17.92
C ILE A 266 -5.56 27.01 -17.91
N TYR A 267 -6.23 26.78 -16.79
CA TYR A 267 -7.66 27.00 -16.65
C TYR A 267 -8.09 27.12 -15.18
N SER A 268 -9.23 27.76 -14.93
CA SER A 268 -9.84 27.91 -13.61
C SER A 268 -11.36 27.89 -13.70
N THR A 269 -12.02 27.23 -12.75
CA THR A 269 -13.48 27.13 -12.70
C THR A 269 -13.97 27.06 -11.26
N HIS A 270 -15.25 27.40 -11.05
CA HIS A 270 -15.96 27.17 -9.79
C HIS A 270 -16.70 25.81 -9.78
N ASN A 271 -16.66 25.10 -10.91
CA ASN A 271 -17.23 23.76 -11.07
C ASN A 271 -16.22 22.67 -10.68
N ILE A 272 -16.68 21.43 -10.58
CA ILE A 272 -15.80 20.30 -10.33
C ILE A 272 -15.19 19.81 -11.64
N ILE A 273 -13.86 19.77 -11.74
CA ILE A 273 -13.19 19.13 -12.86
C ILE A 273 -13.27 17.61 -12.67
N LYS A 274 -14.16 16.95 -13.42
CA LYS A 274 -14.33 15.48 -13.38
C LYS A 274 -13.17 14.75 -14.01
N THR A 275 -12.74 15.22 -15.19
CA THR A 275 -11.62 14.64 -15.93
C THR A 275 -11.00 15.69 -16.85
N ALA A 276 -9.72 15.51 -17.14
CA ALA A 276 -9.03 16.23 -18.20
C ALA A 276 -8.19 15.25 -18.98
N LYS A 277 -8.15 15.39 -20.31
CA LYS A 277 -7.34 14.55 -21.20
C LYS A 277 -6.58 15.40 -22.20
N ILE A 278 -5.28 15.13 -22.33
CA ILE A 278 -4.40 15.81 -23.27
C ILE A 278 -4.26 15.00 -24.56
N ASN A 279 -4.30 15.66 -25.71
CA ASN A 279 -4.18 14.98 -27.00
C ASN A 279 -2.74 14.49 -27.25
N GLY A 280 -2.57 13.62 -28.26
CA GLY A 280 -1.28 12.96 -28.55
C GLY A 280 -0.13 13.94 -28.87
N ASP A 281 -0.43 15.06 -29.53
CA ASP A 281 0.57 16.08 -29.88
C ASP A 281 0.88 17.08 -28.75
N SER A 282 0.16 16.96 -27.63
CA SER A 282 0.27 17.83 -26.46
C SER A 282 -0.06 19.30 -26.75
N ASN A 283 -1.05 19.55 -27.59
CA ASN A 283 -1.49 20.91 -27.98
C ASN A 283 -2.85 21.28 -27.39
N TYR A 284 -3.69 20.30 -27.07
CA TYR A 284 -5.05 20.51 -26.59
C TYR A 284 -5.33 19.68 -25.35
N VAL A 285 -6.08 20.27 -24.42
CA VAL A 285 -6.64 19.59 -23.26
C VAL A 285 -8.16 19.70 -23.32
N ALA A 286 -8.84 18.55 -23.30
CA ALA A 286 -10.28 18.47 -23.16
C ALA A 286 -10.63 18.23 -21.68
N VAL A 287 -11.62 18.95 -21.16
CA VAL A 287 -12.01 18.93 -19.74
C VAL A 287 -13.51 18.71 -19.65
N ILE A 288 -13.92 17.75 -18.80
CA ILE A 288 -15.33 17.65 -18.39
C ILE A 288 -15.47 18.32 -17.04
N GLU A 289 -16.37 19.29 -16.96
CA GLU A 289 -16.78 19.95 -15.74
C GLU A 289 -18.16 19.52 -15.30
N ASP A 290 -18.36 19.34 -14.00
CA ASP A 290 -19.66 19.14 -13.39
C ASP A 290 -20.25 20.49 -12.94
N ALA A 291 -21.31 20.92 -13.62
CA ALA A 291 -22.09 22.10 -13.26
C ALA A 291 -23.32 21.75 -12.39
N GLY A 292 -23.32 20.56 -11.78
CA GLY A 292 -24.37 20.07 -10.88
C GLY A 292 -25.47 19.32 -11.61
N ASN A 293 -26.20 20.00 -12.50
CA ASN A 293 -27.33 19.42 -13.24
C ASN A 293 -26.99 18.95 -14.66
N PHE A 294 -25.86 19.42 -15.19
CA PHE A 294 -25.33 19.10 -16.51
C PHE A 294 -23.81 19.13 -16.42
N SER A 295 -23.15 18.67 -17.48
CA SER A 295 -21.70 18.76 -17.57
C SER A 295 -21.27 19.53 -18.81
N ASP A 296 -20.22 20.31 -18.67
CA ASP A 296 -19.63 21.07 -19.76
C ASP A 296 -18.37 20.39 -20.30
N LEU A 297 -18.19 20.48 -21.61
CA LEU A 297 -16.95 20.08 -22.26
C LEU A 297 -16.17 21.31 -22.70
N ILE A 298 -15.03 21.54 -22.05
CA ILE A 298 -14.13 22.65 -22.35
C ILE A 298 -12.92 22.13 -23.13
N LEU A 299 -12.52 22.86 -24.15
CA LEU A 299 -11.28 22.64 -24.88
C LEU A 299 -10.32 23.80 -24.66
N ILE A 300 -9.09 23.47 -24.26
CA ILE A 300 -8.01 24.42 -24.00
C ILE A 300 -6.91 24.17 -25.03
N ASN A 301 -6.55 25.20 -25.80
CA ASN A 301 -5.39 25.18 -26.69
C ASN A 301 -4.16 25.72 -25.95
N LEU A 302 -3.18 24.85 -25.71
CA LEU A 302 -1.97 25.18 -24.96
C LEU A 302 -0.99 26.09 -25.70
N LYS A 303 -1.11 26.23 -27.03
CA LYS A 303 -0.18 27.08 -27.81
C LYS A 303 -0.49 28.56 -27.71
N ASN A 304 -1.77 28.90 -27.65
CA ASN A 304 -2.25 30.29 -27.69
C ASN A 304 -3.20 30.63 -26.53
N ASN A 305 -3.35 29.72 -25.57
CA ASN A 305 -4.20 29.86 -24.37
C ASN A 305 -5.67 30.18 -24.70
N ILE A 306 -6.17 29.73 -25.86
CA ILE A 306 -7.58 29.85 -26.21
C ILE A 306 -8.37 28.78 -25.48
N ILE A 307 -9.45 29.20 -24.83
CA ILE A 307 -10.36 28.34 -24.07
C ILE A 307 -11.74 28.47 -24.70
N GLN A 308 -12.34 27.35 -25.04
CA GLN A 308 -13.67 27.32 -25.65
C GLN A 308 -14.53 26.23 -25.05
N LYS A 309 -15.80 26.53 -24.85
CA LYS A 309 -16.83 25.55 -24.50
C LYS A 309 -17.34 24.90 -25.78
N ILE A 310 -17.27 23.58 -25.89
CA ILE A 310 -17.84 22.83 -27.00
C ILE A 310 -19.35 22.77 -26.78
N GLN A 311 -20.11 23.49 -27.61
CA GLN A 311 -21.56 23.46 -27.56
C GLN A 311 -22.08 22.20 -28.26
N ASN A 312 -22.94 21.44 -27.58
CA ASN A 312 -23.70 20.35 -28.16
C ASN A 312 -25.13 20.43 -27.60
N THR A 313 -26.09 20.84 -28.44
CA THR A 313 -27.49 21.06 -28.04
C THR A 313 -28.20 19.79 -27.61
N ASP A 314 -27.72 18.63 -28.07
CA ASP A 314 -28.38 17.35 -27.88
C ASP A 314 -27.81 16.57 -26.68
N CYS A 315 -26.94 17.22 -25.90
CA CYS A 315 -26.16 16.58 -24.84
C CYS A 315 -26.21 17.39 -23.54
N LEU A 316 -26.89 16.83 -22.53
CA LEU A 316 -26.94 17.41 -21.19
C LEU A 316 -25.80 16.87 -20.30
N ASN A 317 -25.46 15.58 -20.41
CA ASN A 317 -24.47 14.92 -19.56
C ASN A 317 -23.42 14.20 -20.41
N ILE A 318 -22.19 14.67 -20.31
CA ILE A 318 -20.96 14.19 -20.92
C ILE A 318 -20.22 13.43 -19.84
N ASP A 319 -20.09 12.11 -20.01
CA ASP A 319 -19.54 11.25 -18.96
C ASP A 319 -18.07 10.90 -19.22
N ASN A 320 -17.70 10.74 -20.50
CA ASN A 320 -16.39 10.25 -20.90
C ASN A 320 -15.85 11.02 -22.10
N ILE A 321 -14.53 11.22 -22.11
CA ILE A 321 -13.77 11.77 -23.23
C ILE A 321 -12.56 10.89 -23.54
N ILE A 322 -12.27 10.68 -24.81
CA ILE A 322 -11.06 10.03 -25.29
C ILE A 322 -10.46 10.80 -26.46
N TRP A 323 -9.13 10.83 -26.54
CA TRP A 323 -8.42 11.29 -27.72
C TRP A 323 -8.00 10.09 -28.58
N LYS A 324 -8.25 10.17 -29.88
CA LYS A 324 -7.58 9.33 -30.88
C LYS A 324 -6.87 10.26 -31.84
N ASN A 325 -5.54 10.27 -31.80
CA ASN A 325 -4.73 11.26 -32.51
C ASN A 325 -5.10 12.69 -32.08
N ASN A 326 -5.71 13.46 -32.99
CA ASN A 326 -6.17 14.84 -32.78
C ASN A 326 -7.70 14.97 -32.85
N GLU A 327 -8.40 13.85 -32.73
CA GLU A 327 -9.85 13.76 -32.73
C GLU A 327 -10.34 13.47 -31.32
N LEU A 328 -11.27 14.31 -30.84
CA LEU A 328 -11.87 14.18 -29.52
C LEU A 328 -13.20 13.46 -29.65
N TYR A 329 -13.32 12.31 -29.00
CA TYR A 329 -14.58 11.60 -28.90
C TYR A 329 -15.14 11.76 -27.50
N PHE A 330 -16.45 11.88 -27.38
CA PHE A 330 -17.12 11.97 -26.10
C PHE A 330 -18.47 11.26 -26.11
N SER A 331 -18.85 10.70 -24.96
CA SER A 331 -20.14 10.07 -24.77
C SER A 331 -21.09 11.01 -24.06
N CYS A 332 -22.32 11.07 -24.54
CA CYS A 332 -23.43 11.75 -23.90
C CYS A 332 -24.47 10.73 -23.45
N THR A 333 -24.83 10.74 -22.18
CA THR A 333 -25.83 9.81 -21.65
C THR A 333 -27.12 10.53 -21.30
N ASN A 334 -28.20 10.03 -21.88
CA ASN A 334 -29.57 10.41 -21.57
C ASN A 334 -30.20 9.35 -20.63
N LYS A 335 -31.50 9.48 -20.32
CA LYS A 335 -32.16 8.60 -19.33
C LYS A 335 -32.05 7.10 -19.64
N GLU A 336 -32.04 6.70 -20.91
CA GLU A 336 -32.03 5.28 -21.33
C GLU A 336 -31.08 4.97 -22.50
N SER A 337 -30.46 5.98 -23.10
CA SER A 337 -29.57 5.82 -24.27
C SER A 337 -28.32 6.66 -24.12
N SER A 338 -27.27 6.28 -24.83
CA SER A 338 -26.06 7.06 -24.96
C SER A 338 -25.75 7.32 -26.43
N SER A 339 -25.24 8.51 -26.71
CA SER A 339 -24.73 8.90 -28.02
C SER A 339 -23.22 9.15 -27.95
N ILE A 340 -22.51 8.76 -29.00
CA ILE A 340 -21.08 9.04 -29.15
C ILE A 340 -20.91 10.13 -30.20
N TYR A 341 -20.16 11.17 -29.85
CA TYR A 341 -19.86 12.29 -30.72
C TYR A 341 -18.36 12.36 -31.02
N LEU A 342 -18.04 12.88 -32.20
CA LEU A 342 -16.69 13.27 -32.62
C LEU A 342 -16.66 14.79 -32.77
N TYR A 343 -15.71 15.41 -32.09
CA TYR A 343 -15.36 16.81 -32.26
C TYR A 343 -14.07 16.94 -33.09
N ASN A 344 -14.17 17.64 -34.22
CA ASN A 344 -13.04 17.96 -35.07
C ASN A 344 -12.44 19.31 -34.69
N VAL A 345 -11.26 19.28 -34.08
CA VAL A 345 -10.56 20.49 -33.59
C VAL A 345 -10.17 21.46 -34.71
N LYS A 346 -9.98 20.99 -35.95
CA LYS A 346 -9.59 21.86 -37.09
C LYS A 346 -10.77 22.68 -37.59
N ASN A 347 -11.94 22.07 -37.66
CA ASN A 347 -13.13 22.68 -38.26
C ASN A 347 -14.08 23.27 -37.21
N ASN A 348 -13.85 22.97 -35.93
CA ASN A 348 -14.75 23.32 -34.83
C ASN A 348 -16.18 22.75 -35.01
N GLU A 349 -16.26 21.49 -35.45
CA GLU A 349 -17.53 20.82 -35.75
C GLU A 349 -17.73 19.60 -34.87
N VAL A 350 -18.96 19.40 -34.41
CA VAL A 350 -19.42 18.21 -33.69
C VAL A 350 -20.25 17.34 -34.64
N SER A 351 -19.97 16.04 -34.65
CA SER A 351 -20.71 15.06 -35.45
C SER A 351 -21.11 13.85 -34.59
N LYS A 352 -22.34 13.35 -34.77
CA LYS A 352 -22.83 12.16 -34.07
C LYS A 352 -22.33 10.91 -34.82
N ILE A 353 -21.58 10.06 -34.13
CA ILE A 353 -20.95 8.86 -34.68
C ILE A 353 -21.80 7.61 -34.42
N ALA A 354 -22.45 7.55 -33.26
CA ALA A 354 -23.29 6.42 -32.88
C ALA A 354 -24.38 6.82 -31.90
N GLU A 355 -25.47 6.07 -31.92
CA GLU A 355 -26.52 6.06 -30.91
C GLU A 355 -26.72 4.63 -30.42
N ILE A 356 -26.80 4.45 -29.12
CA ILE A 356 -26.89 3.16 -28.46
C ILE A 356 -28.02 3.23 -27.44
N ASN A 357 -28.96 2.29 -27.52
CA ASN A 357 -30.07 2.15 -26.57
C ASN A 357 -29.61 1.45 -25.28
N LYS A 358 -28.48 1.92 -24.72
CA LYS A 358 -27.85 1.50 -23.46
C LYS A 358 -27.12 2.69 -22.86
N LYS A 359 -27.03 2.74 -21.54
CA LYS A 359 -26.16 3.69 -20.84
C LYS A 359 -24.71 3.23 -20.91
N ILE A 360 -23.85 4.03 -21.51
CA ILE A 360 -22.42 3.75 -21.63
C ILE A 360 -21.69 4.22 -20.37
N SER A 361 -20.96 3.32 -19.72
CA SER A 361 -20.09 3.68 -18.59
C SER A 361 -18.68 4.09 -19.04
N GLU A 362 -18.12 3.40 -20.04
CA GLU A 362 -16.80 3.66 -20.62
C GLU A 362 -16.84 3.22 -22.08
N PHE A 363 -16.03 3.83 -22.94
CA PHE A 363 -15.90 3.43 -24.33
C PHE A 363 -14.50 3.63 -24.89
N ASP A 364 -14.20 2.90 -25.96
CA ASP A 364 -13.03 3.13 -26.79
C ASP A 364 -13.34 2.93 -28.28
N ILE A 365 -12.57 3.55 -29.17
CA ILE A 365 -12.79 3.55 -30.62
C ILE A 365 -11.50 3.17 -31.38
N TYR A 366 -11.66 2.35 -32.42
CA TYR A 366 -10.58 1.98 -33.35
C TYR A 366 -11.15 1.70 -34.75
N ASN A 367 -10.67 2.41 -35.78
CA ASN A 367 -11.08 2.24 -37.19
C ASN A 367 -12.60 2.07 -37.39
N ASN A 368 -13.40 2.98 -36.82
CA ASN A 368 -14.88 2.99 -36.82
C ASN A 368 -15.58 1.89 -36.02
N ASN A 369 -14.82 1.00 -35.35
CA ASN A 369 -15.38 0.09 -34.37
C ASN A 369 -15.42 0.78 -33.00
N LEU A 370 -16.47 0.49 -32.24
CA LEU A 370 -16.68 1.01 -30.90
C LEU A 370 -16.78 -0.16 -29.93
N ILE A 371 -16.02 -0.10 -28.84
CA ILE A 371 -16.24 -0.94 -27.67
C ILE A 371 -16.78 -0.09 -26.53
N PHE A 372 -17.70 -0.63 -25.75
CA PHE A 372 -18.27 0.08 -24.61
C PHE A 372 -18.69 -0.89 -23.50
N THR A 373 -18.72 -0.39 -22.27
CA THR A 373 -19.35 -1.07 -21.14
C THR A 373 -20.75 -0.50 -20.89
N GLU A 374 -21.70 -1.36 -20.56
CA GLU A 374 -23.01 -0.95 -20.08
C GLU A 374 -22.97 -0.63 -18.59
N PHE A 375 -23.47 0.55 -18.22
CA PHE A 375 -23.50 1.01 -16.84
C PHE A 375 -24.42 0.12 -15.98
N ASN A 376 -23.91 -0.31 -14.82
CA ASN A 376 -24.65 -1.06 -13.82
C ASN A 376 -24.10 -0.76 -12.41
N ASP A 377 -24.95 -0.24 -11.53
CA ASP A 377 -24.59 0.13 -10.15
C ASP A 377 -24.34 -1.09 -9.23
N SER A 378 -24.75 -2.29 -9.64
CA SER A 378 -24.74 -3.48 -8.77
C SER A 378 -23.44 -4.27 -8.80
N THR A 379 -22.60 -4.08 -9.83
CA THR A 379 -21.46 -4.96 -10.10
C THR A 379 -20.29 -4.21 -10.70
N LYS A 380 -19.07 -4.53 -10.27
CA LYS A 380 -17.85 -3.98 -10.88
C LYS A 380 -17.55 -4.56 -12.27
N ASN A 381 -17.95 -5.80 -12.52
CA ASN A 381 -17.80 -6.45 -13.82
C ASN A 381 -19.00 -6.07 -14.71
N LEU A 382 -18.78 -5.16 -15.65
CA LEU A 382 -19.81 -4.66 -16.55
C LEU A 382 -19.83 -5.44 -17.86
N ASP A 383 -20.98 -5.52 -18.52
CA ASP A 383 -21.08 -6.14 -19.84
C ASP A 383 -20.29 -5.33 -20.89
N ILE A 384 -19.37 -5.98 -21.58
CA ILE A 384 -18.55 -5.39 -22.65
C ILE A 384 -19.19 -5.71 -24.00
N TYR A 385 -19.50 -4.67 -24.75
CA TYR A 385 -20.10 -4.77 -26.09
C TYR A 385 -19.14 -4.26 -27.16
N LEU A 386 -19.18 -4.89 -28.33
CA LEU A 386 -18.52 -4.46 -29.55
C LEU A 386 -19.58 -4.06 -30.58
N LYS A 387 -19.48 -2.85 -31.11
CA LYS A 387 -20.25 -2.33 -32.23
C LYS A 387 -19.38 -2.29 -33.49
N ILE A 388 -19.74 -3.10 -34.49
CA ILE A 388 -19.16 -3.07 -35.84
C ILE A 388 -20.29 -2.68 -36.80
N LYS A 389 -20.14 -1.52 -37.46
CA LYS A 389 -21.22 -0.91 -38.25
C LYS A 389 -22.48 -0.80 -37.36
N ASP A 390 -23.60 -1.41 -37.74
CA ASP A 390 -24.87 -1.35 -36.99
C ASP A 390 -25.14 -2.56 -36.09
N LYS A 391 -24.19 -3.49 -36.00
CA LYS A 391 -24.33 -4.69 -35.17
C LYS A 391 -23.63 -4.50 -33.83
N ILE A 392 -24.37 -4.70 -32.75
CA ILE A 392 -23.87 -4.70 -31.36
C ILE A 392 -23.89 -6.14 -30.85
N LYS A 393 -22.76 -6.59 -30.27
CA LYS A 393 -22.63 -7.93 -29.68
C LYS A 393 -21.92 -7.84 -28.33
N LYS A 394 -22.42 -8.54 -27.30
CA LYS A 394 -21.70 -8.76 -26.04
C LYS A 394 -20.50 -9.68 -26.30
N VAL A 395 -19.31 -9.27 -25.88
CA VAL A 395 -18.05 -9.99 -26.14
C VAL A 395 -17.34 -10.46 -24.87
N ALA A 396 -17.54 -9.78 -23.73
CA ALA A 396 -16.92 -10.12 -22.45
C ALA A 396 -17.65 -9.42 -21.27
N GLU A 397 -17.10 -9.56 -20.07
CA GLU A 397 -17.50 -8.85 -18.85
C GLU A 397 -16.27 -8.32 -18.13
N GLY A 398 -16.29 -7.05 -17.73
CA GLY A 398 -15.16 -6.35 -17.09
C GLY A 398 -15.30 -4.83 -17.14
N TYR A 399 -14.19 -4.10 -16.98
CA TYR A 399 -14.11 -2.63 -16.95
C TYR A 399 -12.72 -2.15 -17.38
N SER A 400 -12.52 -0.84 -17.51
CA SER A 400 -11.26 -0.25 -18.03
C SER A 400 -10.95 -0.85 -19.39
N ILE A 401 -11.83 -0.67 -20.37
CA ILE A 401 -11.72 -1.30 -21.68
C ILE A 401 -10.91 -0.44 -22.67
N LYS A 402 -10.04 -1.07 -23.47
CA LYS A 402 -9.29 -0.39 -24.54
C LYS A 402 -9.03 -1.31 -25.72
N PHE A 403 -9.02 -0.74 -26.92
CA PHE A 403 -8.46 -1.41 -28.10
C PHE A 403 -6.93 -1.43 -28.03
N ILE A 404 -6.34 -2.60 -28.28
CA ILE A 404 -4.90 -2.72 -28.58
C ILE A 404 -4.70 -2.50 -30.09
N ASP A 405 -5.51 -3.18 -30.89
CA ASP A 405 -5.57 -3.05 -32.34
C ASP A 405 -6.98 -3.43 -32.85
N LYS A 406 -7.12 -3.69 -34.16
CA LYS A 406 -8.40 -4.08 -34.79
C LYS A 406 -8.97 -5.43 -34.33
N GLN A 407 -8.13 -6.32 -33.79
CA GLN A 407 -8.44 -7.70 -33.43
C GLN A 407 -8.39 -7.92 -31.93
N HIS A 408 -7.70 -7.09 -31.17
CA HIS A 408 -7.47 -7.30 -29.75
C HIS A 408 -8.01 -6.15 -28.90
N ILE A 409 -8.70 -6.52 -27.83
CA ILE A 409 -9.07 -5.59 -26.77
C ILE A 409 -8.45 -6.04 -25.46
N THR A 410 -8.23 -5.09 -24.56
CA THR A 410 -7.78 -5.36 -23.20
C THR A 410 -8.76 -4.76 -22.20
N PHE A 411 -8.91 -5.42 -21.06
CA PHE A 411 -9.81 -5.00 -19.99
C PHE A 411 -9.38 -5.60 -18.65
N LEU A 412 -9.89 -5.03 -17.56
CA LEU A 412 -9.78 -5.59 -16.22
C LEU A 412 -11.05 -6.36 -15.87
N LYS A 413 -10.90 -7.49 -15.18
CA LYS A 413 -12.00 -8.25 -14.60
C LYS A 413 -11.74 -8.44 -13.11
N HIS A 414 -12.71 -8.11 -12.27
CA HIS A 414 -12.62 -8.34 -10.83
C HIS A 414 -12.95 -9.80 -10.50
N ASP A 415 -12.07 -10.43 -9.73
CA ASP A 415 -12.25 -11.78 -9.21
C ASP A 415 -12.71 -11.69 -7.76
N GLU A 416 -14.01 -11.88 -7.55
CA GLU A 416 -14.67 -11.81 -6.24
C GLU A 416 -14.11 -12.83 -5.24
N LYS A 417 -13.59 -13.99 -5.71
CA LYS A 417 -13.09 -15.04 -4.83
C LYS A 417 -11.78 -14.64 -4.14
N TYR A 418 -10.93 -13.92 -4.86
CA TYR A 418 -9.60 -13.52 -4.39
C TYR A 418 -9.48 -12.01 -4.13
N GLY A 419 -10.55 -11.23 -4.38
CA GLY A 419 -10.57 -9.79 -4.19
C GLY A 419 -9.58 -9.03 -5.07
N LYS A 420 -9.21 -9.56 -6.24
CA LYS A 420 -8.17 -8.99 -7.11
C LYS A 420 -8.68 -8.65 -8.52
N ASN A 421 -7.98 -7.78 -9.20
CA ASN A 421 -8.27 -7.38 -10.58
C ASN A 421 -7.31 -8.06 -11.55
N ILE A 422 -7.85 -8.74 -12.55
CA ILE A 422 -7.09 -9.53 -13.52
C ILE A 422 -7.09 -8.76 -14.85
N LEU A 423 -5.90 -8.57 -15.43
CA LEU A 423 -5.75 -8.01 -16.78
C LEU A 423 -6.01 -9.11 -17.81
N ASN A 424 -6.89 -8.81 -18.77
CA ASN A 424 -7.31 -9.74 -19.81
C ASN A 424 -7.07 -9.13 -21.20
N VAL A 425 -6.58 -9.94 -22.13
CA VAL A 425 -6.52 -9.63 -23.56
C VAL A 425 -7.46 -10.57 -24.29
N LEU A 426 -8.48 -10.02 -24.94
CA LEU A 426 -9.45 -10.77 -25.75
C LEU A 426 -9.12 -10.61 -27.23
N ASP A 427 -8.99 -11.74 -27.92
CA ASP A 427 -8.98 -11.83 -29.37
C ASP A 427 -10.43 -11.86 -29.88
N LEU A 428 -10.81 -10.79 -30.59
CA LEU A 428 -12.15 -10.61 -31.15
C LEU A 428 -12.46 -11.56 -32.32
N THR A 429 -11.45 -12.21 -32.91
CA THR A 429 -11.62 -13.10 -34.05
C THR A 429 -12.05 -14.51 -33.65
N ASN A 430 -11.42 -15.07 -32.61
CA ASN A 430 -11.69 -16.43 -32.13
C ASN A 430 -12.38 -16.46 -30.75
N GLY A 431 -12.43 -15.35 -30.02
CA GLY A 431 -13.04 -15.24 -28.70
C GLY A 431 -12.15 -15.70 -27.54
N ASN A 432 -10.86 -16.00 -27.80
CA ASN A 432 -9.92 -16.44 -26.78
C ASN A 432 -9.54 -15.28 -25.85
N ILE A 433 -9.48 -15.58 -24.55
CA ILE A 433 -9.06 -14.63 -23.52
C ILE A 433 -7.76 -15.12 -22.89
N ASP A 434 -6.73 -14.28 -22.97
CA ASP A 434 -5.47 -14.45 -22.26
C ASP A 434 -5.48 -13.60 -20.99
N SER A 435 -5.38 -14.26 -19.82
CA SER A 435 -5.48 -13.62 -18.50
C SER A 435 -4.14 -13.60 -17.75
N LEU A 436 -3.78 -12.44 -17.19
CA LEU A 436 -2.62 -12.28 -16.32
C LEU A 436 -3.02 -12.45 -14.84
N ASN A 437 -2.91 -13.67 -14.34
CA ASN A 437 -3.45 -14.05 -13.02
C ASN A 437 -2.50 -13.80 -11.84
N ASP A 438 -1.21 -13.56 -12.09
CA ASP A 438 -0.17 -13.45 -11.05
C ASP A 438 -0.25 -12.15 -10.23
N PHE A 439 -1.08 -11.20 -10.67
CA PHE A 439 -1.12 -9.85 -10.12
C PHE A 439 -2.53 -9.41 -9.78
N ASP A 440 -2.64 -8.53 -8.78
CA ASP A 440 -3.80 -7.65 -8.61
C ASP A 440 -3.53 -6.34 -9.35
N VAL A 441 -4.10 -6.18 -10.54
CA VAL A 441 -3.82 -5.05 -11.44
C VAL A 441 -4.75 -3.87 -11.15
N GLU A 442 -4.18 -2.80 -10.59
CA GLU A 442 -4.92 -1.57 -10.28
C GLU A 442 -5.27 -0.79 -11.55
N LYS A 443 -4.34 -0.69 -12.52
CA LYS A 443 -4.54 -0.01 -13.79
C LYS A 443 -3.51 -0.40 -14.84
N TYR A 444 -3.79 -0.07 -16.09
CA TYR A 444 -2.88 -0.33 -17.20
C TYR A 444 -2.91 0.75 -18.29
N PHE A 445 -1.85 0.77 -19.11
CA PHE A 445 -1.63 1.66 -20.24
C PHE A 445 -1.09 0.86 -21.42
N ILE A 446 -1.65 1.06 -22.60
CA ILE A 446 -1.15 0.45 -23.84
C ILE A 446 -0.04 1.34 -24.37
N ILE A 447 1.11 0.76 -24.67
CA ILE A 447 2.26 1.47 -25.25
C ILE A 447 2.26 1.30 -26.77
N ASP A 448 2.08 0.06 -27.21
CA ASP A 448 1.92 -0.32 -28.60
C ASP A 448 1.12 -1.64 -28.67
N LYS A 449 0.97 -2.18 -29.88
CA LYS A 449 0.21 -3.41 -30.14
C LYS A 449 0.70 -4.65 -29.37
N ASN A 450 1.94 -4.65 -28.87
CA ASN A 450 2.57 -5.78 -28.22
C ASN A 450 2.94 -5.50 -26.76
N GLN A 451 2.84 -4.25 -26.29
CA GLN A 451 3.33 -3.83 -24.97
C GLN A 451 2.27 -3.11 -24.14
N ILE A 452 2.06 -3.62 -22.93
CA ILE A 452 1.23 -3.01 -21.89
C ILE A 452 2.11 -2.66 -20.70
N ILE A 453 1.89 -1.50 -20.10
CA ILE A 453 2.43 -1.17 -18.78
C ILE A 453 1.28 -1.27 -17.79
N PHE A 454 1.47 -1.99 -16.70
CA PHE A 454 0.46 -2.13 -15.66
C PHE A 454 1.02 -1.87 -14.27
N LEU A 455 0.15 -1.33 -13.41
CA LEU A 455 0.43 -1.12 -11.99
C LEU A 455 -0.27 -2.22 -11.21
N ALA A 456 0.50 -3.02 -10.48
CA ALA A 456 -0.02 -4.06 -9.60
C ALA A 456 0.05 -3.62 -8.14
N ARG A 457 -1.00 -3.89 -7.39
CA ARG A 457 -1.03 -3.76 -5.92
C ARG A 457 -0.22 -4.88 -5.28
N LYS A 458 0.51 -4.57 -4.22
CA LYS A 458 1.17 -5.58 -3.38
C LYS A 458 0.24 -6.00 -2.23
N ILE A 459 0.69 -6.97 -1.43
CA ILE A 459 -0.01 -7.42 -0.22
C ILE A 459 -0.29 -6.24 0.75
N ILE A 460 0.61 -5.25 0.78
CA ILE A 460 0.41 -4.00 1.52
C ILE A 460 -0.32 -3.03 0.59
N ASP A 461 -1.57 -2.65 0.93
CA ASP A 461 -2.47 -1.87 0.07
C ASP A 461 -1.91 -0.52 -0.41
N THR A 462 -0.93 0.03 0.30
CA THR A 462 -0.27 1.31 -0.05
C THR A 462 0.93 1.16 -0.98
N GLU A 463 1.39 -0.07 -1.23
CA GLU A 463 2.51 -0.35 -2.10
C GLU A 463 2.10 -0.93 -3.45
N PHE A 464 2.71 -0.40 -4.50
CA PHE A 464 2.46 -0.83 -5.87
C PHE A 464 3.76 -1.17 -6.58
N SER A 465 3.68 -1.99 -7.62
CA SER A 465 4.77 -2.28 -8.53
C SER A 465 4.33 -2.05 -9.97
N LEU A 466 5.14 -1.31 -10.71
CA LEU A 466 4.93 -1.04 -12.12
C LEU A 466 5.68 -2.09 -12.95
N TYR A 467 5.00 -2.71 -13.90
CA TYR A 467 5.54 -3.74 -14.78
C TYR A 467 5.34 -3.38 -16.24
N ARG A 468 6.25 -3.86 -17.09
CA ARG A 468 6.06 -3.94 -18.54
C ARG A 468 5.69 -5.37 -18.91
N TYR A 469 4.59 -5.56 -19.59
CA TYR A 469 4.09 -6.83 -20.11
C TYR A 469 4.24 -6.86 -21.63
N ASN A 470 4.76 -7.96 -22.17
CA ASN A 470 4.75 -8.25 -23.59
C ASN A 470 3.64 -9.27 -23.88
N ILE A 471 2.71 -8.90 -24.75
CA ILE A 471 1.52 -9.68 -25.06
C ILE A 471 1.89 -10.98 -25.79
N ASP A 472 2.78 -10.90 -26.78
CA ASP A 472 3.12 -12.03 -27.68
C ASP A 472 3.81 -13.19 -26.93
N ASN A 473 4.79 -12.87 -26.08
CA ASN A 473 5.58 -13.88 -25.37
C ASN A 473 5.14 -14.10 -23.91
N LYS A 474 4.10 -13.38 -23.46
CA LYS A 474 3.51 -13.45 -22.13
C LYS A 474 4.50 -13.22 -20.99
N ASN A 475 5.56 -12.43 -21.23
CA ASN A 475 6.55 -12.10 -20.22
C ASN A 475 6.30 -10.72 -19.61
N TYR A 476 6.73 -10.56 -18.35
CA TYR A 476 6.70 -9.27 -17.67
C TYR A 476 8.04 -8.95 -17.01
N LYS A 477 8.37 -7.66 -16.97
CA LYS A 477 9.55 -7.14 -16.29
C LYS A 477 9.16 -5.98 -15.39
N LYS A 478 9.58 -6.04 -14.12
CA LYS A 478 9.40 -4.94 -13.17
C LYS A 478 10.17 -3.71 -13.65
N ILE A 479 9.50 -2.57 -13.66
CA ILE A 479 10.08 -1.25 -13.95
C ILE A 479 10.51 -0.58 -12.64
N SER A 480 9.60 -0.46 -11.69
CA SER A 480 9.82 0.23 -10.42
C SER A 480 8.75 -0.13 -9.41
N ASP A 481 9.01 0.12 -8.13
CA ASP A 481 7.96 0.23 -7.11
C ASP A 481 7.35 1.63 -7.10
N SER A 482 6.13 1.77 -6.56
CA SER A 482 5.45 3.04 -6.29
C SER A 482 4.71 2.97 -4.95
N ILE A 483 4.33 4.13 -4.44
CA ILE A 483 3.62 4.32 -3.15
C ILE A 483 2.23 4.94 -3.35
N SER A 484 1.72 4.92 -4.59
CA SER A 484 0.42 5.50 -4.93
C SER A 484 -0.25 4.73 -6.07
N LYS A 485 -1.56 4.51 -5.96
CA LYS A 485 -2.39 4.01 -7.05
C LYS A 485 -2.44 4.98 -8.24
N ASN A 486 -2.23 6.27 -7.98
CA ASN A 486 -2.18 7.33 -9.00
C ASN A 486 -0.78 7.48 -9.60
N THR A 487 -0.18 6.36 -10.01
CA THR A 487 1.14 6.31 -10.67
C THR A 487 1.04 6.47 -12.18
N PHE A 488 1.72 7.46 -12.75
CA PHE A 488 1.83 7.64 -14.20
C PHE A 488 3.28 7.48 -14.63
N TYR A 489 3.51 6.88 -15.80
CA TYR A 489 4.86 6.57 -16.28
C TYR A 489 5.12 7.24 -17.62
N ASN A 490 6.24 7.96 -17.72
CA ASN A 490 6.75 8.47 -18.98
C ASN A 490 8.02 7.71 -19.38
N GLY A 491 7.89 6.88 -20.43
CA GLY A 491 8.99 6.05 -20.92
C GLY A 491 10.15 6.83 -21.56
N ASN A 492 9.89 8.00 -22.12
CA ASN A 492 10.90 8.80 -22.84
C ASN A 492 11.91 9.41 -21.87
N ILE A 493 11.43 9.95 -20.75
CA ILE A 493 12.28 10.54 -19.71
C ILE A 493 12.62 9.57 -18.57
N LYS A 494 12.04 8.35 -18.59
CA LYS A 494 12.17 7.32 -17.55
C LYS A 494 11.82 7.84 -16.16
N GLN A 495 10.67 8.47 -16.05
CA GLN A 495 10.15 9.00 -14.78
C GLN A 495 8.78 8.44 -14.46
N ILE A 496 8.52 8.36 -13.16
CA ILE A 496 7.19 8.12 -12.62
C ILE A 496 6.68 9.40 -11.99
N PHE A 497 5.40 9.72 -12.20
CA PHE A 497 4.69 10.78 -11.51
C PHE A 497 3.66 10.16 -10.58
N ILE A 498 3.59 10.65 -9.36
CA ILE A 498 2.59 10.25 -8.38
C ILE A 498 1.97 11.47 -7.75
N ASP A 499 0.68 11.40 -7.45
CA ASP A 499 0.07 12.22 -6.40
C ASP A 499 -0.13 11.37 -5.14
N VAL A 500 0.28 11.91 -3.99
CA VAL A 500 0.18 11.26 -2.68
C VAL A 500 0.16 12.33 -1.58
N ASP A 501 -0.63 12.08 -0.53
CA ASP A 501 -0.61 12.92 0.66
C ASP A 501 0.61 12.56 1.54
N PRO A 502 1.56 13.48 1.77
CA PRO A 502 2.71 13.24 2.65
C PRO A 502 2.35 13.23 4.15
N SER A 503 1.15 13.69 4.52
CA SER A 503 0.62 13.73 5.88
C SER A 503 -0.55 12.76 6.00
N PHE A 504 -0.59 11.93 7.05
CA PHE A 504 -1.82 11.21 7.40
C PHE A 504 -2.88 12.14 8.04
N HIS A 505 -2.83 13.44 7.76
CA HIS A 505 -3.75 14.48 8.24
C HIS A 505 -4.20 15.32 7.05
N ASP A 506 -5.51 15.56 7.00
CA ASP A 506 -6.28 16.07 5.85
C ASP A 506 -5.73 17.37 5.24
N GLY A 507 -4.74 17.25 4.36
CA GLY A 507 -4.45 18.29 3.38
C GLY A 507 -5.55 18.28 2.31
N ILE A 508 -6.05 19.46 1.92
CA ILE A 508 -7.06 19.55 0.86
C ILE A 508 -6.53 18.96 -0.47
N ASN A 509 -5.22 19.06 -0.71
CA ASN A 509 -4.56 18.55 -1.91
C ASN A 509 -3.44 17.55 -1.58
N ASN A 510 -3.36 16.50 -2.40
CA ASN A 510 -2.18 15.65 -2.49
C ASN A 510 -0.97 16.45 -3.00
N LYS A 511 0.25 15.97 -2.74
CA LYS A 511 1.46 16.49 -3.39
C LYS A 511 1.84 15.65 -4.59
N ILE A 512 2.30 16.30 -5.65
CA ILE A 512 2.71 15.67 -6.89
C ILE A 512 4.23 15.60 -6.95
N TYR A 513 4.75 14.40 -7.17
CA TYR A 513 6.19 14.15 -7.27
C TYR A 513 6.57 13.45 -8.57
N ALA A 514 7.67 13.89 -9.17
CA ALA A 514 8.40 13.17 -10.21
C ALA A 514 9.53 12.35 -9.59
N ILE A 515 9.56 11.05 -9.83
CA ILE A 515 10.58 10.11 -9.36
C ILE A 515 11.43 9.66 -10.55
N ASN A 516 12.75 9.87 -10.46
CA ASN A 516 13.67 9.45 -11.51
C ASN A 516 14.00 7.95 -11.36
N LEU A 517 13.92 7.20 -12.46
CA LEU A 517 14.23 5.77 -12.50
C LEU A 517 15.63 5.45 -13.04
N LYS A 518 16.46 6.47 -13.29
CA LYS A 518 17.86 6.31 -13.73
C LYS A 518 18.83 6.20 -12.56
#